data_AF-Q2SP06-F1
#
_entry.id   AF-Q2SP06-F1
#
_cell.length_a   1.000
_cell.length_b   1.000
_cell.length_c   1.000
_cell.angle_alpha   90.00
_cell.angle_beta   90.00
_cell.angle_gamma   90.00
#
_symmetry.space_group_name_H-M   'P 1'
#
loop_
_entity.id
_entity.type
_entity.pdbx_description
1 polymer ?
#
loop_
_entity_poly.entity_id
_entity_poly.type
_entity_poly.pdbx_seq_one_letter_code
_entity_poly.pdbx_strand_id
1 'polypeptide(L)'
;MKFTKTLAAWRLGWKLYFLLYALIAVVFAMIITQALFAWHDYVDFAFFYINLAAIYGYAFNKRVGRAGLWKCLLWVYPVWSLLYQFVLPFGYDFPLLGMRAYVNWTMIFPLGVTVVSSRCIYNYGFKSQPLWMGNA
;
A
#
# COMPACT_ATOMS: atom_id res chain seq x y z
N MET A 1 26.72 -15.18 13.80
CA MET A 1 25.51 -14.92 14.62
C MET A 1 24.91 -13.51 14.51
N LYS A 2 25.62 -12.45 14.05
CA LYS A 2 25.02 -11.10 13.87
C LYS A 2 24.01 -11.00 12.73
N PHE A 3 24.23 -11.72 11.63
CA PHE A 3 23.40 -11.65 10.41
C PHE A 3 21.94 -12.11 10.63
N THR A 4 21.73 -13.09 11.52
CA THR A 4 20.40 -13.63 11.82
C THR A 4 19.54 -12.68 12.65
N LYS A 5 20.15 -11.89 13.56
CA LYS A 5 19.43 -10.89 14.35
C LYS A 5 18.92 -9.73 13.49
N THR A 6 19.72 -9.26 12.54
CA THR A 6 19.33 -8.18 11.61
C THR A 6 18.19 -8.62 10.68
N LEU A 7 18.24 -9.86 10.18
CA LEU A 7 17.18 -10.42 9.36
C LEU A 7 15.86 -10.60 10.16
N ALA A 8 15.96 -11.05 11.41
CA ALA A 8 14.79 -11.23 12.28
C ALA A 8 14.11 -9.89 12.61
N ALA A 9 14.90 -8.86 12.97
CA ALA A 9 14.37 -7.52 13.24
C ALA A 9 13.70 -6.91 12.00
N TRP A 10 14.31 -7.10 10.82
CA TRP A 10 13.75 -6.63 9.56
C TRP A 10 12.42 -7.33 9.22
N ARG A 11 12.31 -8.65 9.45
CA ARG A 11 11.05 -9.40 9.27
C ARG A 11 9.98 -8.95 10.26
N LEU A 12 10.35 -8.66 11.50
CA LEU A 12 9.42 -8.13 12.50
C LEU A 12 8.88 -6.76 12.08
N GLY A 13 9.74 -5.89 11.52
CA GLY A 13 9.34 -4.58 10.99
C GLY A 13 8.23 -4.66 9.96
N TRP A 14 8.30 -5.59 9.00
CA TRP A 14 7.25 -5.79 8.00
C TRP A 14 5.94 -6.33 8.58
N LYS A 15 6.01 -7.18 9.60
CA LYS A 15 4.81 -7.67 10.30
C LYS A 15 4.13 -6.56 11.10
N LEU A 16 4.90 -5.71 11.76
CA LEU A 16 4.37 -4.53 12.46
C LEU A 16 3.77 -3.52 11.48
N TYR A 17 4.44 -3.29 10.34
CA TYR A 17 3.92 -2.44 9.28
C TYR A 17 2.60 -3.00 8.71
N PHE A 18 2.53 -4.31 8.45
CA PHE A 18 1.28 -4.97 8.07
C PHE A 18 0.16 -4.74 9.09
N LEU A 19 0.44 -4.94 10.38
CA LEU A 19 -0.57 -4.79 11.44
C LEU A 19 -1.08 -3.34 11.52
N LEU A 20 -0.18 -2.36 11.42
CA LEU A 20 -0.56 -0.95 11.36
C LEU A 20 -1.40 -0.64 10.11
N TYR A 21 -0.99 -1.14 8.95
CA TYR A 21 -1.72 -0.95 7.69
C TYR A 21 -3.11 -1.61 7.72
N ALA A 22 -3.22 -2.80 8.34
CA ALA A 22 -4.48 -3.49 8.54
C ALA A 22 -5.40 -2.73 9.52
N LEU A 23 -4.86 -2.12 10.57
CA LEU A 23 -5.64 -1.27 11.47
C LEU A 23 -6.22 -0.05 10.74
N ILE A 24 -5.41 0.59 9.88
CA ILE A 24 -5.87 1.68 9.01
C ILE A 24 -6.98 1.18 8.07
N ALA A 25 -6.86 -0.04 7.53
CA ALA A 25 -7.90 -0.66 6.70
C ALA A 25 -9.26 -0.75 7.41
N VAL A 26 -9.25 -1.12 8.70
CA VAL A 26 -10.46 -1.23 9.53
C VAL A 26 -11.09 0.13 9.73
N VAL A 27 -10.29 1.17 10.00
CA VAL A 27 -10.78 2.55 10.12
C VAL A 27 -11.43 3.01 8.82
N PHE A 28 -10.78 2.77 7.68
CA PHE A 28 -11.36 3.11 6.37
C PHE A 28 -12.66 2.35 6.07
N ALA A 29 -12.75 1.06 6.42
CA ALA A 29 -13.98 0.29 6.27
C ALA A 29 -15.16 0.91 7.04
N MET A 30 -14.91 1.48 8.22
CA MET A 30 -15.95 2.20 8.97
C MET A 30 -16.36 3.51 8.27
N ILE A 31 -15.40 4.28 7.75
CA ILE A 31 -15.66 5.56 7.09
C ILE A 31 -16.43 5.36 5.77
N ILE A 32 -16.15 4.29 5.02
CA ILE A 32 -16.88 3.94 3.77
C ILE A 32 -18.39 3.85 3.97
N THR A 33 -18.86 3.47 5.16
CA THR A 33 -20.29 3.34 5.43
C THR A 33 -21.01 4.68 5.70
N GLN A 34 -20.25 5.76 5.89
CA GLN A 34 -20.78 7.05 6.38
C GLN A 34 -20.60 8.22 5.40
N ALA A 35 -19.75 8.09 4.40
CA ALA A 35 -19.37 9.19 3.51
C ALA A 35 -19.94 9.03 2.08
N LEU A 36 -20.29 10.15 1.46
CA LEU A 36 -20.61 10.22 0.03
C LEU A 36 -19.32 10.16 -0.78
N PHE A 37 -18.87 8.95 -1.06
CA PHE A 37 -17.65 8.72 -1.84
C PHE A 37 -17.91 8.80 -3.34
N ALA A 38 -16.95 9.42 -4.02
CA ALA A 38 -16.91 9.49 -5.46
C ALA A 38 -16.12 8.29 -6.02
N TRP A 39 -16.25 8.07 -7.33
CA TRP A 39 -15.65 6.90 -8.00
C TRP A 39 -14.14 6.77 -7.75
N HIS A 40 -13.40 7.88 -7.66
CA HIS A 40 -11.95 7.88 -7.45
C HIS A 40 -11.55 7.47 -6.04
N ASP A 41 -12.40 7.72 -5.03
CA ASP A 41 -12.19 7.22 -3.67
C ASP A 41 -12.23 5.68 -3.65
N TYR A 42 -13.18 5.08 -4.38
CA TYR A 42 -13.27 3.61 -4.49
C TYR A 42 -12.07 2.99 -5.20
N VAL A 43 -11.53 3.66 -6.22
CA VAL A 43 -10.30 3.21 -6.89
C VAL A 43 -9.11 3.26 -5.94
N ASP A 44 -8.98 4.33 -5.16
CA ASP A 44 -7.93 4.44 -4.15
C ASP A 44 -8.05 3.35 -3.07
N PHE A 45 -9.27 3.06 -2.61
CA PHE A 45 -9.51 1.94 -1.70
C PHE A 45 -9.13 0.59 -2.29
N ALA A 46 -9.44 0.35 -3.58
CA ALA A 46 -9.03 -0.89 -4.23
C ALA A 46 -7.50 -1.04 -4.23
N PHE A 47 -6.76 0.02 -4.55
CA PHE A 47 -5.30 0.03 -4.45
C PHE A 47 -4.80 -0.19 -3.02
N PHE A 48 -5.46 0.41 -2.03
CA PHE A 48 -5.13 0.21 -0.62
C PHE A 48 -5.23 -1.27 -0.22
N TYR A 49 -6.32 -1.96 -0.55
CA TYR A 49 -6.47 -3.39 -0.24
C TYR A 49 -5.53 -4.29 -1.05
N ILE A 50 -5.25 -3.95 -2.31
CA ILE A 50 -4.25 -4.65 -3.12
C ILE A 50 -2.85 -4.51 -2.49
N ASN A 51 -2.49 -3.32 -2.00
CA ASN A 51 -1.23 -3.11 -1.27
C ASN A 51 -1.19 -3.91 0.03
N LEU A 52 -2.28 -3.94 0.80
CA LEU A 52 -2.38 -4.75 2.01
C LEU A 52 -2.09 -6.23 1.71
N ALA A 53 -2.61 -6.76 0.59
CA ALA A 53 -2.36 -8.12 0.15
C ALA A 53 -0.88 -8.35 -0.23
N ALA A 54 -0.23 -7.37 -0.87
CA ALA A 54 1.20 -7.41 -1.19
C ALA A 54 2.06 -7.45 0.08
N ILE A 55 1.75 -6.57 1.04
CA ILE A 55 2.46 -6.46 2.32
C ILE A 55 2.28 -7.72 3.14
N TYR A 56 1.06 -8.28 3.20
CA TYR A 56 0.79 -9.56 3.85
C TYR A 56 1.65 -10.68 3.25
N GLY A 57 1.61 -10.82 1.92
CA GLY A 57 2.39 -11.84 1.23
C GLY A 57 3.88 -11.71 1.56
N TYR A 58 4.39 -10.49 1.58
CA TYR A 58 5.80 -10.22 1.85
C TYR A 58 6.18 -10.48 3.32
N ALA A 59 5.41 -9.96 4.26
CA ALA A 59 5.67 -10.05 5.70
C ALA A 59 5.61 -11.50 6.23
N PHE A 60 4.77 -12.33 5.63
CA PHE A 60 4.55 -13.73 6.04
C PHE A 60 5.12 -14.75 5.05
N ASN A 61 5.85 -14.31 4.01
CA ASN A 61 6.36 -15.18 2.94
C ASN A 61 5.25 -16.05 2.32
N LYS A 62 4.06 -15.48 2.10
CA LYS A 62 2.91 -16.15 1.47
C LYS A 62 2.71 -15.68 0.03
N ARG A 63 2.50 -16.64 -0.88
CA ARG A 63 2.29 -16.35 -2.30
C ARG A 63 0.86 -15.85 -2.50
N VAL A 64 0.73 -14.64 -3.00
CA VAL A 64 -0.50 -13.93 -3.28
C VAL A 64 -0.36 -13.43 -4.72
N GLY A 65 -1.25 -13.86 -5.61
CA GLY A 65 -1.21 -13.49 -7.02
C GLY A 65 0.02 -13.99 -7.81
N ARG A 66 0.20 -13.42 -9.00
CA ARG A 66 1.29 -13.74 -9.94
C ARG A 66 2.30 -12.60 -10.00
N ALA A 67 3.58 -12.91 -10.23
CA ALA A 67 4.65 -11.90 -10.31
C ALA A 67 4.34 -10.76 -11.31
N GLY A 68 3.74 -11.08 -12.46
CA GLY A 68 3.37 -10.07 -13.47
C GLY A 68 2.38 -9.01 -12.96
N LEU A 69 1.44 -9.39 -12.10
CA LEU A 69 0.50 -8.45 -11.48
C LEU A 69 1.23 -7.42 -10.61
N TRP A 70 2.18 -7.88 -9.80
CA TRP A 70 2.98 -7.00 -8.93
C TRP A 70 3.92 -6.08 -9.72
N LYS A 71 4.48 -6.57 -10.83
CA LYS A 71 5.29 -5.74 -11.74
C LYS A 71 4.47 -4.62 -12.37
N CYS A 72 3.23 -4.90 -12.76
CA CYS A 72 2.31 -3.89 -13.29
C CYS A 72 1.95 -2.86 -12.19
N LEU A 73 1.56 -3.34 -11.01
CA LEU A 73 1.17 -2.50 -9.88
C LEU A 73 2.28 -1.56 -9.41
N LEU A 74 3.56 -1.96 -9.54
CA LEU A 74 4.68 -1.09 -9.19
C LEU A 74 4.67 0.23 -9.97
N TRP A 75 4.12 0.25 -11.18
CA TRP A 75 4.00 1.46 -12.00
C TRP A 75 2.66 2.15 -11.79
N VAL A 76 1.58 1.38 -11.76
CA VAL A 76 0.22 1.93 -11.69
C VAL A 76 -0.03 2.59 -10.33
N TYR A 77 0.41 1.97 -9.23
CA TYR A 77 0.08 2.45 -7.89
C TYR A 77 0.71 3.80 -7.54
N PRO A 78 2.02 4.06 -7.75
CA PRO A 78 2.60 5.38 -7.48
C PRO A 78 2.00 6.48 -8.34
N VAL A 79 1.72 6.18 -9.61
CA VAL A 79 1.08 7.13 -10.53
C VAL A 79 -0.33 7.46 -10.03
N TRP A 80 -1.13 6.45 -9.69
CA TRP A 80 -2.46 6.66 -9.12
C TRP A 80 -2.39 7.45 -7.80
N SER A 81 -1.48 7.10 -6.90
CA SER A 81 -1.33 7.80 -5.62
C SER A 81 -1.00 9.28 -5.79
N LEU A 82 -0.15 9.65 -6.75
CA LEU A 82 0.14 11.05 -7.07
C LEU A 82 -1.07 11.75 -7.70
N LEU A 83 -1.76 11.07 -8.61
CA LEU A 83 -2.97 11.61 -9.24
C LEU A 83 -4.05 11.88 -8.19
N TYR A 84 -4.37 10.89 -7.35
CA TYR A 84 -5.39 10.98 -6.32
C TYR A 84 -5.05 12.03 -5.27
N GLN A 85 -3.81 12.07 -4.78
CA GLN A 85 -3.42 12.96 -3.68
C GLN A 85 -3.23 14.43 -4.11
N PHE A 86 -2.81 14.69 -5.35
CA PHE A 86 -2.40 16.03 -5.80
C PHE A 86 -3.13 16.52 -7.06
N VAL A 87 -3.17 15.71 -8.12
CA VAL A 87 -3.67 16.19 -9.42
C VAL A 87 -5.18 16.35 -9.41
N LEU A 88 -5.93 15.34 -8.94
CA LEU A 88 -7.38 15.41 -8.86
C LEU A 88 -7.85 16.55 -7.93
N PRO A 89 -7.33 16.70 -6.70
CA PRO A 89 -7.90 17.65 -5.76
C PRO A 89 -7.46 19.10 -6.00
N PHE A 90 -6.23 19.35 -6.48
CA PHE A 90 -5.74 20.72 -6.72
C PHE A 90 -5.73 21.13 -8.19
N GLY A 91 -5.74 20.17 -9.11
CA GLY A 91 -5.83 20.45 -10.55
C GLY A 91 -7.27 20.53 -11.06
N TYR A 92 -8.20 19.81 -10.42
CA TYR A 92 -9.58 19.66 -10.90
C TYR A 92 -10.64 19.85 -9.80
N ASP A 93 -10.26 20.26 -8.59
CA ASP A 93 -11.16 20.47 -7.44
C ASP A 93 -11.98 19.23 -7.02
N PHE A 94 -11.46 18.02 -7.28
CA PHE A 94 -12.14 16.80 -6.84
C PHE A 94 -12.06 16.66 -5.31
N PRO A 95 -13.18 16.29 -4.64
CA PRO A 95 -13.15 16.07 -3.20
C PRO A 95 -12.32 14.83 -2.86
N LEU A 96 -11.56 14.88 -1.76
CA LEU A 96 -10.87 13.72 -1.21
C LEU A 96 -11.72 13.12 -0.10
N LEU A 97 -12.12 11.86 -0.22
CA LEU A 97 -12.94 11.18 0.80
C LEU A 97 -14.22 11.99 1.14
N GLY A 98 -14.84 12.59 0.13
CA GLY A 98 -16.05 13.43 0.29
C GLY A 98 -15.81 14.80 0.94
N MET A 99 -14.56 15.19 1.21
CA MET A 99 -14.22 16.50 1.78
C MET A 99 -13.41 17.35 0.78
N ARG A 100 -13.54 18.68 0.87
CA ARG A 100 -12.69 19.58 0.08
C ARG A 100 -11.23 19.42 0.51
N ALA A 101 -10.34 19.30 -0.46
CA ALA A 101 -8.91 19.17 -0.18
C ALA A 101 -8.29 20.51 0.22
N TYR A 102 -7.39 20.48 1.19
CA TYR A 102 -6.60 21.62 1.62
C TYR A 102 -5.14 21.21 1.74
N VAL A 103 -4.24 22.09 1.33
CA VAL A 103 -2.80 21.87 1.49
C VAL A 103 -2.46 21.88 2.98
N ASN A 104 -1.93 20.78 3.49
CA ASN A 104 -1.46 20.68 4.86
C ASN A 104 -0.23 19.74 4.95
N TRP A 105 0.44 19.74 6.09
CA TRP A 105 1.62 18.90 6.30
C TRP A 105 1.30 17.39 6.27
N THR A 106 0.05 16.99 6.51
CA THR A 106 -0.37 15.58 6.55
C THR A 106 -0.28 14.89 5.19
N MET A 107 -0.20 15.66 4.10
CA MET A 107 -0.03 15.16 2.73
C MET A 107 1.29 14.41 2.49
N ILE A 108 2.28 14.59 3.36
CA ILE A 108 3.54 13.83 3.31
C ILE A 108 3.33 12.37 3.70
N PHE A 109 2.34 12.08 4.56
CA PHE A 109 2.12 10.73 5.07
C PHE A 109 1.72 9.72 3.97
N PRO A 110 0.73 10.01 3.10
CA PRO A 110 0.41 9.16 1.95
C PRO A 110 1.60 8.91 1.03
N LEU A 111 2.45 9.92 0.79
CA LEU A 111 3.67 9.77 -0.01
C LEU A 111 4.65 8.78 0.62
N GLY A 112 4.91 8.89 1.92
CA GLY A 112 5.76 7.96 2.66
C GLY A 112 5.23 6.53 2.60
N VAL A 113 3.92 6.37 2.79
CA VAL A 113 3.23 5.07 2.65
C VAL A 113 3.39 4.50 1.25
N THR A 114 3.23 5.33 0.21
CA THR A 114 3.38 4.91 -1.18
C THR A 114 4.80 4.46 -1.50
N VAL A 115 5.82 5.16 -1.01
CA VAL A 115 7.23 4.76 -1.20
C VAL A 115 7.52 3.41 -0.52
N VAL A 116 7.09 3.24 0.73
CA VAL A 116 7.29 1.99 1.48
C VAL A 116 6.55 0.82 0.84
N SER A 117 5.29 1.05 0.43
CA SER A 117 4.47 0.03 -0.24
C SER A 117 5.03 -0.34 -1.62
N SER A 118 5.51 0.64 -2.39
CA SER A 118 6.18 0.39 -3.68
C SER A 118 7.46 -0.42 -3.51
N ARG A 119 8.24 -0.16 -2.45
CA ARG A 119 9.41 -0.98 -2.11
C ARG A 119 9.01 -2.42 -1.78
N CYS A 120 7.90 -2.62 -1.08
CA CYS A 120 7.35 -3.95 -0.81
C CYS A 120 6.95 -4.66 -2.11
N ILE A 121 6.15 -4.01 -2.97
CA ILE A 121 5.72 -4.54 -4.27
C ILE A 121 6.93 -4.88 -5.14
N TYR A 122 7.95 -4.02 -5.19
CA TYR A 122 9.17 -4.29 -5.96
C TYR A 122 9.88 -5.57 -5.48
N ASN A 123 10.09 -5.71 -4.16
CA ASN A 123 10.72 -6.90 -3.61
C ASN A 123 9.86 -8.16 -3.87
N TYR A 124 8.53 -8.00 -3.80
CA TYR A 124 7.58 -9.08 -4.05
C TYR A 124 7.48 -9.49 -5.53
N GLY A 125 7.53 -8.55 -6.46
CA GLY A 125 7.41 -8.80 -7.90
C GLY A 125 8.70 -9.24 -8.58
N PHE A 126 9.86 -8.81 -8.06
CA PHE A 126 11.16 -9.02 -8.72
C PHE A 126 12.15 -9.88 -7.91
N LYS A 127 12.14 -9.84 -6.58
CA LYS A 127 13.15 -10.51 -5.73
C LYS A 127 12.65 -11.78 -5.05
N SER A 128 11.45 -12.24 -5.39
CA SER A 128 10.70 -13.16 -4.55
C SER A 128 10.94 -14.65 -4.86
N GLN A 129 11.71 -15.00 -5.91
CA GLN A 129 12.00 -16.39 -6.25
C GLN A 129 12.49 -17.25 -5.05
N PRO A 130 13.43 -16.80 -4.18
CA PRO A 130 13.86 -17.61 -3.03
C PRO A 130 12.87 -17.60 -1.84
N LEU A 131 11.97 -16.61 -1.75
CA LEU A 131 10.97 -16.52 -0.67
C LEU A 131 9.84 -17.54 -0.86
N TRP A 132 9.60 -17.98 -2.09
CA TRP A 132 8.56 -18.95 -2.47
C TRP A 132 9.03 -20.40 -2.49
N MET A 133 10.31 -20.63 -2.74
CA MET A 133 10.87 -21.98 -2.93
C MET A 133 11.14 -22.73 -1.62
N GLY A 134 10.88 -22.12 -0.45
CA GLY A 134 11.05 -22.76 0.86
C GLY A 134 9.86 -23.59 1.36
N ASN A 135 8.80 -23.76 0.55
CA ASN A 135 7.63 -24.59 0.87
C ASN A 135 7.21 -25.44 -0.35
N ALA A 136 8.18 -25.94 -1.12
CA ALA A 136 7.96 -26.96 -2.14
C ALA A 136 8.49 -28.30 -1.62
#